data_AF-A0A2V2E893-F1
#
_entry.id   AF-A0A2V2E893-F1
#
_cell.length_a   1.000
_cell.length_b   1.000
_cell.length_c   1.000
_cell.angle_alpha   90.00
_cell.angle_beta   90.00
_cell.angle_gamma   90.00
#
_symmetry.space_group_name_H-M   'P 1'
#
loop_
_entity.id
_entity.type
_entity.pdbx_description
1 polymer ?
#
loop_
_entity_poly.entity_id
_entity_poly.type
_entity_poly.pdbx_seq_one_letter_code
_entity_poly.pdbx_strand_id
1 'polypeptide(L)'
;MSEKTQGVSWPLVIIILFIFFPAGIPLLILKVKSEKQRYVKNAKVMRVLGIVLIALWAFYIIVPLTGTQESQLTTQNYIITSVVSAFLLVGGGILLLYFSSLYKKRGEKYLHYYNIIDIKGETNIDKISSEMSSSYETASLDLRDMIEAGFFGQAYVDEKEHRIIISSIEKANKDAEKNKKIIRCPYCGAPNTIYGGGGKCEYCGMVIGSET
;
A
#
# COMPACT_ATOMS: atom_id res chain seq x y z
N MET A 1 -3.97 15.47 10.56
CA MET A 1 -2.71 16.24 10.52
C MET A 1 -1.57 15.22 10.57
N SER A 2 -0.89 14.98 9.45
CA SER A 2 0.15 13.94 9.33
C SER A 2 1.46 14.49 9.89
N GLU A 3 1.90 13.93 11.02
CA GLU A 3 3.23 14.17 11.57
C GLU A 3 4.25 13.67 10.55
N LYS A 4 4.89 14.60 9.85
CA LYS A 4 5.91 14.33 8.86
C LYS A 4 7.21 14.06 9.62
N THR A 5 7.31 12.92 10.29
CA THR A 5 8.61 12.42 10.75
C THR A 5 9.49 12.35 9.50
N GLN A 6 10.59 13.09 9.52
CA GLN A 6 11.52 13.19 8.38
C GLN A 6 12.26 11.85 8.28
N GLY A 7 11.55 10.84 7.77
CA GLY A 7 12.04 9.48 7.66
C GLY A 7 13.24 9.42 6.73
N VAL A 8 14.10 8.42 6.94
CA VAL A 8 15.30 8.18 6.16
C VAL A 8 15.00 8.26 4.66
N SER A 9 15.79 9.01 3.89
CA SER A 9 15.56 9.15 2.45
C SER A 9 15.96 7.88 1.70
N TRP A 10 15.24 7.54 0.63
CA TRP A 10 15.59 6.38 -0.21
C TRP A 10 17.03 6.42 -0.74
N PRO A 11 17.58 7.56 -1.21
CA PRO A 11 18.99 7.65 -1.60
C PRO A 11 19.95 7.26 -0.47
N LEU A 12 19.69 7.68 0.78
CA LEU A 12 20.56 7.33 1.90
C LEU A 12 20.53 5.81 2.19
N VAL A 13 19.33 5.20 2.17
CA VAL A 13 19.19 3.75 2.32
C VAL A 13 19.99 3.02 1.24
N ILE A 14 19.88 3.47 -0.01
CA ILE A 14 20.59 2.89 -1.16
C ILE A 14 22.11 3.02 -0.99
N ILE A 15 22.61 4.22 -0.66
CA ILE A 15 24.05 4.47 -0.46
C ILE A 15 24.60 3.56 0.64
N ILE A 16 23.93 3.50 1.79
CA ILE A 16 24.37 2.66 2.91
C ILE A 16 24.28 1.17 2.55
N LEU A 17 23.29 0.75 1.77
CA LEU A 17 23.18 -0.63 1.29
C LEU A 17 24.32 -1.05 0.38
N PHE A 18 24.84 -0.17 -0.48
CA PHE A 18 25.95 -0.52 -1.37
C PHE A 18 27.33 -0.33 -0.72
N ILE A 19 27.52 0.71 0.09
CA ILE A 19 28.80 0.99 0.75
C ILE A 19 28.99 0.10 1.98
N PHE A 20 27.92 -0.14 2.74
CA PHE A 20 27.95 -0.87 3.99
C PHE A 20 26.76 -1.84 4.08
N PHE A 21 26.79 -2.84 3.19
CA PHE A 21 25.71 -3.82 2.98
C PHE A 21 25.07 -4.36 4.27
N PRO A 22 25.83 -4.76 5.32
CA PRO A 22 25.24 -5.21 6.57
C PRO A 22 24.36 -4.17 7.29
N ALA A 23 24.73 -2.88 7.36
CA ALA A 23 23.85 -1.87 7.97
C ALA A 23 22.77 -1.33 7.02
N GLY A 24 22.94 -1.49 5.71
CA GLY A 24 21.92 -1.12 4.75
C GLY A 24 20.65 -1.95 4.88
N ILE A 25 20.75 -3.23 5.27
CA ILE A 25 19.59 -4.12 5.42
C ILE A 25 18.64 -3.63 6.53
N PRO A 26 19.08 -3.39 7.79
CA PRO A 26 18.22 -2.82 8.82
C PRO A 26 17.55 -1.51 8.41
N LEU A 27 18.29 -0.62 7.74
CA LEU A 27 17.75 0.66 7.25
C LEU A 27 16.69 0.45 6.17
N LEU A 28 16.88 -0.50 5.25
CA LEU A 28 15.88 -0.88 4.26
C LEU A 28 14.61 -1.40 4.93
N ILE A 29 14.75 -2.26 5.95
CA ILE A 29 13.61 -2.81 6.69
C ILE A 29 12.85 -1.70 7.41
N LEU A 30 13.56 -0.81 8.13
CA LEU A 30 12.96 0.34 8.80
C LEU A 30 12.25 1.25 7.81
N LYS A 31 12.88 1.52 6.66
CA LYS A 31 12.32 2.35 5.61
C LYS A 31 11.01 1.77 5.07
N VAL A 32 11.02 0.49 4.70
CA VAL A 32 9.84 -0.18 4.14
C VAL A 32 8.70 -0.26 5.17
N LYS A 33 9.02 -0.52 6.44
CA LYS A 33 8.03 -0.53 7.54
C LYS A 33 7.43 0.85 7.82
N SER A 34 8.22 1.92 7.68
CA SER A 34 7.73 3.29 7.89
C SER A 34 6.75 3.75 6.81
N GLU A 35 6.93 3.29 5.57
CA GLU A 35 6.10 3.69 4.44
C GLU A 35 4.91 2.75 4.25
N LYS A 36 4.04 2.67 5.26
CA LYS A 36 2.99 1.65 5.36
C LYS A 36 1.98 1.63 4.19
N GLN A 37 1.74 2.74 3.49
CA GLN A 37 0.83 2.76 2.33
C GLN A 37 1.53 2.54 0.98
N ARG A 38 2.85 2.30 0.97
CA ARG A 38 3.65 2.24 -0.27
C ARG A 38 4.14 0.82 -0.59
N TYR A 39 3.43 -0.23 -0.15
CA TYR A 39 3.80 -1.64 -0.38
C TYR A 39 4.22 -1.95 -1.82
N VAL A 40 3.40 -1.61 -2.82
CA VAL A 40 3.69 -1.90 -4.25
C VAL A 40 4.90 -1.10 -4.76
N LYS A 41 5.03 0.17 -4.35
CA LYS A 41 6.17 1.02 -4.73
C LYS A 41 7.47 0.47 -4.10
N ASN A 42 7.42 0.12 -2.83
CA ASN A 42 8.54 -0.45 -2.08
C ASN A 42 8.96 -1.80 -2.65
N ALA A 43 8.01 -2.65 -3.04
CA ALA A 43 8.28 -3.90 -3.74
C ALA A 43 9.05 -3.67 -5.04
N LYS A 44 8.63 -2.69 -5.86
CA LYS A 44 9.33 -2.36 -7.10
C LYS A 44 10.78 -1.92 -6.84
N VAL A 45 11.02 -1.10 -5.81
CA VAL A 45 12.38 -0.68 -5.43
C VAL A 45 13.21 -1.89 -4.97
N MET A 46 12.67 -2.72 -4.07
CA MET A 46 13.35 -3.95 -3.62
C MET A 46 13.68 -4.89 -4.79
N ARG A 47 12.79 -5.01 -5.78
CA ARG A 47 13.04 -5.78 -7.00
C ARG A 47 14.24 -5.26 -7.78
N VAL A 48 14.28 -3.94 -8.01
CA VAL A 48 15.38 -3.30 -8.75
C VAL A 48 16.69 -3.48 -8.01
N LEU A 49 16.72 -3.25 -6.69
CA LEU A 49 17.92 -3.47 -5.87
C LEU A 49 18.41 -4.92 -5.94
N GLY A 50 17.50 -5.89 -5.89
CA GLY A 50 17.84 -7.31 -6.02
C GLY A 50 18.48 -7.65 -7.37
N ILE A 51 17.93 -7.13 -8.48
CA ILE A 51 18.50 -7.31 -9.82
C ILE A 51 19.88 -6.66 -9.91
N VAL A 52 20.04 -5.44 -9.39
CA VAL A 52 21.31 -4.71 -9.41
C VAL A 52 22.41 -5.47 -8.66
N LEU A 53 22.11 -6.04 -7.48
CA LEU A 53 23.09 -6.83 -6.72
C LEU A 53 23.58 -8.06 -7.50
N ILE A 54 22.65 -8.79 -8.13
CA ILE A 54 22.99 -9.96 -8.97
C ILE A 54 23.81 -9.53 -10.19
N ALA A 55 23.43 -8.41 -10.83
CA ALA A 55 24.16 -7.88 -11.98
C ALA A 55 25.59 -7.43 -11.62
N LEU A 56 25.79 -6.81 -10.45
CA LEU A 56 27.12 -6.44 -9.95
C LEU A 56 28.00 -7.67 -9.72
N TRP A 57 27.44 -8.74 -9.17
CA TRP A 57 28.17 -9.99 -9.00
C TRP A 57 28.51 -10.65 -10.34
N ALA A 58 27.58 -10.68 -11.29
CA ALA A 58 27.84 -11.21 -12.63
C ALA A 58 28.97 -10.42 -13.32
N PHE A 59 28.93 -9.09 -13.23
CA PHE A 59 29.99 -8.23 -13.75
C PHE A 59 31.35 -8.52 -13.10
N TYR A 60 31.39 -8.70 -11.78
CA TYR A 60 32.61 -9.05 -11.03
C TYR A 60 33.27 -10.34 -11.53
N ILE A 61 32.48 -11.35 -11.93
CA ILE A 61 33.01 -12.62 -12.45
C ILE A 61 33.37 -12.54 -13.93
N ILE A 62 32.65 -11.74 -14.73
CA ILE A 62 32.85 -11.67 -16.18
C ILE A 62 34.10 -10.86 -16.55
N VAL A 63 34.38 -9.76 -15.85
CA VAL A 63 35.52 -8.86 -16.19
C VAL A 63 36.86 -9.61 -16.26
N PRO A 64 37.24 -10.46 -15.28
CA PRO A 64 38.48 -11.23 -15.35
C PRO A 64 38.57 -12.18 -16.55
N LEU A 65 37.43 -12.69 -17.06
CA LEU A 65 37.40 -13.60 -18.21
C LEU A 65 37.76 -12.90 -19.54
N THR A 66 37.70 -11.57 -19.59
CA THR A 66 38.03 -10.80 -20.80
C THR A 66 39.53 -10.63 -21.03
N GLY A 67 40.38 -11.14 -20.12
CA GLY A 67 41.84 -11.13 -20.26
C GLY A 67 42.48 -9.76 -20.09
N THR A 68 41.72 -8.73 -19.69
CA THR A 68 42.19 -7.35 -19.59
C THR A 68 42.86 -7.02 -18.25
N GLN A 69 43.10 -8.00 -17.37
CA GLN A 69 43.56 -7.75 -16.01
C GLN A 69 44.52 -8.84 -15.54
N GLU A 70 45.79 -8.49 -15.33
CA GLU A 70 46.71 -9.29 -14.51
C GLU A 70 46.23 -9.18 -13.06
N SER A 71 45.39 -10.13 -12.63
CA SER A 71 44.91 -10.14 -11.25
C SER A 71 46.06 -10.49 -10.31
N GLN A 72 46.36 -9.59 -9.37
CA GLN A 72 47.34 -9.83 -8.28
C GLN A 72 46.87 -10.87 -7.25
N LEU A 73 45.69 -11.47 -7.46
CA LEU A 73 45.09 -12.47 -6.59
C LEU A 73 45.57 -13.85 -7.02
N THR A 74 46.20 -14.59 -6.09
CA THR A 74 46.38 -16.03 -6.26
C THR A 74 45.03 -16.71 -6.51
N THR A 75 45.02 -17.77 -7.32
CA THR A 75 43.81 -18.53 -7.69
C THR A 75 42.96 -18.91 -6.48
N GLN A 76 43.59 -19.25 -5.35
CA GLN A 76 42.90 -19.57 -4.10
C GLN A 76 42.14 -18.36 -3.52
N ASN A 77 42.76 -17.17 -3.50
CA ASN A 77 42.13 -15.95 -3.00
C ASN A 77 40.95 -15.54 -3.87
N TYR A 78 41.07 -15.69 -5.20
CA TYR A 78 39.97 -15.42 -6.12
C TYR A 78 38.74 -16.31 -5.86
N ILE A 79 38.95 -17.63 -5.64
CA ILE A 79 37.86 -18.56 -5.33
C ILE A 79 37.16 -18.14 -4.02
N ILE A 80 37.92 -17.88 -2.96
CA ILE A 80 37.34 -17.48 -1.66
C ILE A 80 36.55 -16.18 -1.81
N THR A 81 37.11 -15.15 -2.44
CA THR A 81 36.44 -13.86 -2.63
C THR A 81 35.20 -13.98 -3.52
N SER A 82 35.22 -14.82 -4.56
CA SER A 82 34.06 -15.04 -5.44
C SER A 82 32.92 -15.78 -4.72
N VAL A 83 33.23 -16.74 -3.84
CA VAL A 83 32.24 -17.44 -3.02
C VAL A 83 31.62 -16.52 -1.97
N VAL A 84 32.44 -15.75 -1.25
CA VAL A 84 31.95 -14.79 -0.24
C VAL A 84 31.09 -13.71 -0.88
N SER A 85 31.53 -13.15 -2.02
CA SER A 85 30.75 -12.14 -2.75
C SER A 85 29.47 -12.73 -3.36
N ALA A 86 29.46 -13.99 -3.79
CA ALA A 86 28.25 -14.67 -4.24
C ALA A 86 27.22 -14.77 -3.12
N PHE A 87 27.64 -15.20 -1.93
CA PHE A 87 26.74 -15.28 -0.77
C PHE A 87 26.11 -13.92 -0.45
N LEU A 88 26.90 -12.85 -0.44
CA LEU A 88 26.42 -11.51 -0.10
C LEU A 88 25.54 -10.90 -1.20
N LEU A 89 26.02 -10.88 -2.45
CA LEU A 89 25.36 -10.17 -3.54
C LEU A 89 24.26 -11.01 -4.18
N VAL A 90 24.53 -12.28 -4.53
CA VAL A 90 23.53 -13.17 -5.13
C VAL A 90 22.53 -13.60 -4.09
N GLY A 91 22.98 -14.06 -2.92
CA GLY A 91 22.10 -14.44 -1.82
C GLY A 91 21.22 -13.27 -1.36
N GLY A 92 21.82 -12.09 -1.15
CA GLY A 92 21.09 -10.86 -0.83
C GLY A 92 20.12 -10.44 -1.93
N GLY A 93 20.54 -10.53 -3.19
CA GLY A 93 19.71 -10.20 -4.34
C GLY A 93 18.48 -11.12 -4.47
N ILE A 94 18.66 -12.44 -4.34
CA ILE A 94 17.57 -13.41 -4.34
C ILE A 94 16.61 -13.13 -3.18
N LEU A 95 17.12 -12.85 -1.98
CA LEU A 95 16.30 -12.53 -0.82
C LEU A 95 15.43 -11.29 -1.05
N LEU A 96 16.00 -10.23 -1.63
CA LEU A 96 15.25 -9.02 -2.00
C LEU A 96 14.18 -9.29 -3.06
N LEU A 97 14.47 -10.13 -4.06
CA LEU A 97 13.50 -10.52 -5.08
C LEU A 97 12.33 -11.32 -4.49
N TYR A 98 12.62 -12.23 -3.57
CA TYR A 98 11.62 -13.00 -2.84
C TYR A 98 10.71 -12.07 -2.02
N PHE A 99 11.28 -11.22 -1.16
CA PHE A 99 10.50 -10.28 -0.34
C PHE A 99 9.76 -9.25 -1.17
N SER A 100 10.33 -8.77 -2.28
CA SER A 100 9.63 -7.91 -3.24
C SER A 100 8.33 -8.56 -3.72
N SER A 101 8.39 -9.84 -4.09
CA SER A 101 7.23 -10.56 -4.61
C SER A 101 6.14 -10.74 -3.55
N LEU A 102 6.53 -11.03 -2.30
CA LEU A 102 5.60 -11.09 -1.17
C LEU A 102 4.96 -9.72 -0.88
N TYR A 103 5.78 -8.65 -0.82
CA TYR A 103 5.29 -7.29 -0.57
C TYR A 103 4.35 -6.80 -1.67
N LYS A 104 4.65 -7.15 -2.93
CA LYS A 104 3.79 -6.82 -4.06
C LYS A 104 2.41 -7.46 -3.91
N LYS A 105 2.36 -8.78 -3.69
CA LYS A 105 1.10 -9.51 -3.51
C LYS A 105 0.27 -8.96 -2.35
N ARG A 106 0.91 -8.69 -1.20
CA ARG A 106 0.23 -8.09 -0.04
C ARG A 106 -0.30 -6.69 -0.36
N GLY A 107 0.50 -5.86 -1.02
CA GLY A 107 0.09 -4.51 -1.41
C GLY A 107 -1.05 -4.48 -2.42
N GLU A 108 -1.05 -5.39 -3.40
CA GLU A 108 -2.15 -5.53 -4.37
C GLU A 108 -3.44 -5.96 -3.67
N LYS A 109 -3.37 -6.95 -2.77
CA LYS A 109 -4.51 -7.37 -1.95
C LYS A 109 -5.10 -6.19 -1.16
N TYR A 110 -4.26 -5.40 -0.49
CA TYR A 110 -4.70 -4.23 0.27
C TYR A 110 -5.30 -3.14 -0.60
N LEU A 111 -4.81 -2.96 -1.82
CA LEU A 111 -5.41 -2.01 -2.77
C LEU A 111 -6.83 -2.44 -3.18
N HIS A 112 -7.09 -3.74 -3.33
CA HIS A 112 -8.44 -4.23 -3.61
C HIS A 112 -9.42 -3.94 -2.47
N TYR A 113 -9.05 -4.27 -1.22
CA TYR A 113 -9.85 -3.91 -0.04
C TYR A 113 -10.08 -2.39 0.05
N TYR A 114 -9.02 -1.59 -0.14
CA TYR A 114 -9.11 -0.13 -0.10
C TYR A 114 -10.11 0.39 -1.14
N ASN A 115 -10.09 -0.13 -2.37
CA ASN A 115 -11.03 0.28 -3.41
C ASN A 115 -12.49 -0.07 -3.06
N ILE A 116 -12.74 -1.23 -2.46
CA ILE A 116 -14.11 -1.62 -2.05
C ILE A 116 -14.62 -0.68 -0.94
N ILE A 117 -13.78 -0.35 0.02
CA ILE A 117 -14.22 0.38 1.22
C ILE A 117 -14.23 1.89 0.99
N ASP A 118 -13.13 2.47 0.49
CA ASP A 118 -12.97 3.91 0.38
C ASP A 118 -13.63 4.48 -0.89
N ILE A 119 -13.55 3.76 -2.01
CA ILE A 119 -14.12 4.23 -3.29
C ILE A 119 -15.59 3.83 -3.42
N LYS A 120 -15.95 2.57 -3.14
CA LYS A 120 -17.37 2.12 -3.24
C LYS A 120 -18.18 2.40 -1.97
N GLY A 121 -17.53 2.74 -0.85
CA GLY A 121 -18.22 3.05 0.41
C GLY A 121 -18.81 1.82 1.12
N GLU A 122 -18.43 0.60 0.73
CA GLU A 122 -18.96 -0.61 1.37
C GLU A 122 -18.29 -0.82 2.73
N THR A 123 -19.10 -1.00 3.79
CA THR A 123 -18.60 -1.17 5.16
C THR A 123 -19.00 -2.50 5.77
N ASN A 124 -19.94 -3.23 5.16
CA ASN A 124 -20.34 -4.56 5.62
C ASN A 124 -19.30 -5.62 5.19
N ILE A 125 -18.75 -6.33 6.17
CA ILE A 125 -17.65 -7.29 5.97
C ILE A 125 -18.11 -8.54 5.23
N ASP A 126 -19.36 -8.96 5.34
CA ASP A 126 -19.90 -10.08 4.57
C ASP A 126 -19.92 -9.79 3.06
N LYS A 127 -20.29 -8.56 2.68
CA LYS A 127 -20.23 -8.12 1.28
C LYS A 127 -18.80 -7.92 0.79
N ILE A 128 -17.95 -7.32 1.62
CA ILE A 128 -16.52 -7.15 1.31
C ILE A 128 -15.88 -8.52 1.08
N SER A 129 -16.13 -9.48 1.96
CA SER A 129 -15.56 -10.84 1.87
C SER A 129 -16.06 -11.58 0.63
N SER A 130 -17.34 -11.44 0.30
CA SER A 130 -17.94 -11.97 -0.94
C SER A 130 -17.27 -11.40 -2.19
N GLU A 131 -17.04 -10.08 -2.25
CA GLU A 131 -16.34 -9.45 -3.38
C GLU A 131 -14.87 -9.85 -3.45
N MET A 132 -14.22 -10.05 -2.29
CA MET A 132 -12.85 -10.52 -2.19
C MET A 132 -12.70 -12.03 -2.39
N SER A 133 -13.81 -12.77 -2.58
CA SER A 133 -13.83 -14.24 -2.67
C SER A 133 -13.15 -14.92 -1.46
N SER A 134 -13.37 -14.38 -0.26
CA SER A 134 -12.81 -14.85 1.01
C SER A 134 -13.91 -15.06 2.05
N SER A 135 -13.61 -15.74 3.17
CA SER A 135 -14.56 -15.85 4.28
C SER A 135 -14.66 -14.54 5.08
N TYR A 136 -15.71 -14.40 5.89
CA TYR A 136 -15.86 -13.29 6.84
C TYR A 136 -14.66 -13.18 7.78
N GLU A 137 -14.20 -14.30 8.32
CA GLU A 137 -13.06 -14.36 9.26
C GLU A 137 -11.78 -13.91 8.58
N THR A 138 -11.54 -14.36 7.35
CA THR A 138 -10.36 -13.98 6.57
C THR A 138 -10.38 -12.49 6.26
N ALA A 139 -11.52 -11.96 5.82
CA ALA A 139 -11.68 -10.54 5.57
C ALA A 139 -11.53 -9.70 6.84
N SER A 140 -12.10 -10.14 7.96
CA SER A 140 -11.98 -9.46 9.26
C SER A 140 -10.51 -9.39 9.71
N LEU A 141 -9.77 -10.49 9.59
CA LEU A 141 -8.32 -10.52 9.88
C LEU A 141 -7.53 -9.60 8.95
N ASP A 142 -7.79 -9.66 7.64
CA ASP A 142 -7.13 -8.80 6.65
C ASP A 142 -7.40 -7.31 6.90
N LEU A 143 -8.63 -6.96 7.30
CA LEU A 143 -9.01 -5.59 7.64
C LEU A 143 -8.32 -5.12 8.92
N ARG A 144 -8.22 -5.96 9.95
CA ARG A 144 -7.44 -5.65 11.17
C ARG A 144 -5.98 -5.37 10.83
N ASP A 145 -5.38 -6.25 10.04
CA ASP A 145 -4.03 -6.10 9.49
C ASP A 145 -3.83 -4.78 8.73
N MET A 146 -4.82 -4.39 7.91
CA MET A 146 -4.80 -3.13 7.16
C MET A 146 -4.96 -1.89 8.04
N ILE A 147 -5.77 -1.97 9.09
CA ILE A 147 -5.94 -0.91 10.09
C ILE A 147 -4.63 -0.68 10.83
N GLU A 148 -3.96 -1.75 11.28
CA GLU A 148 -2.64 -1.67 11.92
C GLU A 148 -1.55 -1.14 10.96
N ALA A 149 -1.66 -1.51 9.68
CA ALA A 149 -0.87 -0.95 8.59
C ALA A 149 -1.28 0.50 8.25
N GLY A 150 -2.29 1.08 8.87
CA GLY A 150 -2.64 2.50 8.71
C GLY A 150 -3.31 2.83 7.38
N PHE A 151 -3.98 1.89 6.74
CA PHE A 151 -4.75 2.15 5.50
C PHE A 151 -6.03 2.95 5.75
N PHE A 152 -6.66 2.80 6.92
CA PHE A 152 -8.01 3.32 7.18
C PHE A 152 -8.09 4.40 8.28
N GLY A 153 -6.99 5.09 8.60
CA GLY A 153 -7.00 6.13 9.64
C GLY A 153 -7.48 5.60 11.00
N GLN A 154 -8.39 6.32 11.66
CA GLN A 154 -9.08 5.82 12.87
C GLN A 154 -10.22 4.90 12.43
N ALA A 155 -9.93 3.60 12.41
CA ALA A 155 -10.89 2.57 12.05
C ALA A 155 -10.79 1.36 13.00
N TYR A 156 -11.90 0.64 13.15
CA TYR A 156 -11.95 -0.62 13.85
C TYR A 156 -13.00 -1.55 13.22
N VAL A 157 -12.84 -2.85 13.45
CA VAL A 157 -13.82 -3.86 13.05
C VAL A 157 -14.83 -4.04 14.18
N ASP A 158 -16.11 -3.82 13.88
CA ASP A 158 -17.22 -4.14 14.76
C ASP A 158 -17.72 -5.55 14.44
N GLU A 159 -17.42 -6.50 15.34
CA GLU A 159 -17.81 -7.89 15.18
C GLU A 159 -19.29 -8.15 15.42
N LYS A 160 -20.00 -7.26 16.12
CA LYS A 160 -21.44 -7.45 16.37
C LYS A 160 -22.26 -7.07 15.15
N GLU A 161 -21.86 -5.97 14.53
CA GLU A 161 -22.54 -5.39 13.37
C GLU A 161 -21.94 -5.86 12.03
N HIS A 162 -20.95 -6.76 12.06
CA HIS A 162 -20.25 -7.31 10.89
C HIS A 162 -19.76 -6.21 9.94
N ARG A 163 -19.17 -5.14 10.48
CA ARG A 163 -18.80 -3.95 9.69
C ARG A 163 -17.50 -3.33 10.11
N ILE A 164 -16.84 -2.66 9.16
CA ILE A 164 -15.73 -1.76 9.45
C ILE A 164 -16.27 -0.35 9.75
N ILE A 165 -15.87 0.22 10.87
CA ILE A 165 -16.19 1.60 11.25
C ILE A 165 -14.98 2.46 10.95
N ILE A 166 -15.16 3.49 10.12
CA ILE A 166 -14.12 4.44 9.72
C ILE A 166 -14.62 5.86 10.05
N SER A 167 -13.90 6.58 10.91
CA SER A 167 -14.38 7.88 11.41
C SER A 167 -14.60 8.95 10.34
N SER A 168 -13.87 8.90 9.21
CA SER A 168 -14.10 9.81 8.07
C SER A 168 -15.41 9.52 7.36
N ILE A 169 -15.71 8.25 7.12
CA ILE A 169 -16.96 7.80 6.48
C ILE A 169 -18.15 8.07 7.40
N GLU A 170 -18.01 7.85 8.71
CA GLU A 170 -19.07 8.18 9.67
C GLU A 170 -19.40 9.68 9.70
N LYS A 171 -18.38 10.55 9.65
CA LYS A 171 -18.60 12.00 9.58
C LYS A 171 -19.32 12.38 8.29
N ALA A 172 -18.86 11.86 7.15
CA ALA A 172 -19.51 12.10 5.87
C ALA A 172 -20.98 11.64 5.87
N ASN A 173 -21.27 10.47 6.43
CA ASN A 173 -22.64 9.97 6.54
C ASN A 173 -23.50 10.82 7.48
N LYS A 174 -22.97 11.22 8.64
CA LYS A 174 -23.68 12.11 9.57
C LYS A 174 -23.95 13.49 8.98
N ASP A 175 -23.01 14.04 8.20
CA ASP A 175 -23.19 15.31 7.51
C ASP A 175 -24.23 15.19 6.38
N ALA A 176 -24.23 14.09 5.62
CA ALA A 176 -25.25 13.81 4.62
C ALA A 176 -26.65 13.68 5.25
N GLU A 177 -26.74 13.01 6.40
CA GLU A 177 -28.00 12.82 7.12
C GLU A 177 -28.51 14.11 7.78
N LYS A 178 -27.61 14.93 8.34
CA LYS A 178 -27.96 16.27 8.86
C LYS A 178 -28.49 17.20 7.77
N ASN A 179 -27.99 17.05 6.54
CA ASN A 179 -28.40 17.85 5.39
C ASN A 179 -29.61 17.27 4.63
N LYS A 180 -30.19 16.17 5.11
CA LYS A 180 -31.40 15.56 4.55
C LYS A 180 -32.63 16.35 4.98
N LYS A 181 -33.31 16.98 4.02
CA LYS A 181 -34.60 17.66 4.25
C LYS A 181 -35.67 17.04 3.36
N ILE A 182 -36.81 16.71 3.94
CA ILE A 182 -38.01 16.31 3.19
C ILE A 182 -38.82 17.58 2.94
N ILE A 183 -38.95 17.97 1.68
CA ILE A 183 -39.72 19.15 1.26
C ILE A 183 -40.82 18.74 0.29
N ARG A 184 -41.94 19.46 0.32
CA ARG A 184 -42.97 19.27 -0.69
C ARG A 184 -42.66 20.11 -1.91
N CYS A 185 -42.78 19.51 -3.10
CA CYS A 185 -42.60 20.24 -4.35
C CYS A 185 -43.65 21.35 -4.46
N PRO A 186 -43.26 22.62 -4.73
CA PRO A 186 -44.21 23.72 -4.92
C PRO A 186 -45.14 23.52 -6.13
N TYR A 187 -44.69 22.74 -7.12
CA TYR A 187 -45.39 22.60 -8.40
C TYR A 187 -46.34 21.39 -8.44
N CYS A 188 -45.93 20.24 -7.91
CA CYS A 188 -46.76 19.02 -7.94
C CYS A 188 -47.22 18.53 -6.57
N GLY A 189 -46.77 19.15 -5.46
CA GLY A 189 -47.13 18.76 -4.10
C GLY A 189 -46.47 17.47 -3.59
N ALA A 190 -45.77 16.73 -4.44
CA ALA A 190 -45.14 15.47 -4.06
C ALA A 190 -44.00 15.68 -3.04
N PRO A 191 -43.85 14.79 -2.04
CA PRO A 191 -42.73 14.83 -1.11
C PRO A 191 -41.44 14.44 -1.83
N ASN A 192 -40.39 15.24 -1.69
CA ASN A 192 -39.07 14.96 -2.23
C ASN A 192 -38.03 15.05 -1.11
N THR A 193 -37.03 14.17 -1.17
CA THR A 193 -35.87 14.22 -0.27
C THR A 193 -34.77 14.99 -0.97
N ILE A 194 -34.39 16.15 -0.44
CA ILE A 194 -33.24 16.92 -0.92
C ILE A 194 -32.07 16.80 0.06
N TYR A 195 -30.86 16.82 -0.48
CA TYR A 195 -29.61 16.81 0.27
C TYR A 195 -28.93 18.17 0.07
N GLY A 196 -28.84 18.98 1.12
CA GLY A 196 -28.23 20.32 1.06
C GLY A 196 -29.19 21.44 0.61
N GLY A 197 -28.69 22.36 -0.23
CA GLY A 197 -29.37 23.61 -0.58
C GLY A 197 -30.54 23.48 -1.56
N GLY A 198 -30.50 22.53 -2.50
CA GLY A 198 -31.53 22.35 -3.54
C GLY A 198 -31.41 21.03 -4.32
N GLY A 199 -32.41 20.72 -5.16
CA GLY A 199 -32.49 19.49 -5.95
C GLY A 199 -33.55 19.52 -7.04
N LYS A 200 -33.69 18.43 -7.82
CA LYS A 200 -34.78 18.26 -8.81
C LYS A 200 -35.87 17.36 -8.24
N CYS A 201 -37.12 17.66 -8.55
CA CYS A 201 -38.25 16.82 -8.20
C CYS A 201 -38.20 15.51 -8.99
N GLU A 202 -38.30 14.37 -8.30
CA GLU A 202 -38.34 13.04 -8.93
C GLU A 202 -39.63 12.79 -9.71
N TYR A 203 -40.70 13.51 -9.38
CA TYR A 203 -42.03 13.31 -9.98
C TYR A 203 -42.29 14.21 -11.19
N CYS A 204 -41.88 15.48 -11.13
CA CYS A 204 -42.17 16.45 -12.19
C CYS A 204 -40.94 17.07 -12.83
N GLY A 205 -39.72 16.77 -12.35
CA GLY A 205 -38.47 17.28 -12.91
C GLY A 205 -38.14 18.75 -12.58
N MET A 206 -39.05 19.47 -11.91
CA MET A 206 -38.86 20.88 -11.55
C MET A 206 -37.79 21.04 -10.46
N VAL A 207 -37.00 22.12 -10.52
CA VAL A 207 -35.98 22.44 -9.52
C VAL A 207 -36.66 22.94 -8.24
N ILE A 208 -36.19 22.46 -7.08
CA ILE A 208 -36.69 22.80 -5.76
C ILE A 208 -35.51 23.29 -4.91
N GLY A 209 -35.62 24.48 -4.32
CA GLY A 209 -34.60 25.02 -3.41
C GLY A 209 -33.35 25.58 -4.09
N SER A 210 -33.45 26.35 -5.18
CA SER A 210 -32.32 27.21 -5.54
C SER A 210 -32.28 28.38 -4.56
N GLU A 211 -31.28 28.43 -3.68
CA GLU A 211 -30.95 29.67 -2.96
C GLU A 211 -30.75 30.78 -4.02
N THR A 212 -31.61 31.80 -3.99
CA THR A 212 -31.30 33.15 -4.47
C THR A 212 -30.79 33.97 -3.31
#